data_AF-A0AAD5MLH8-F1
#
_entry.id   AF-A0AAD5MLH8-F1
#
_cell.length_a   1.000
_cell.length_b   1.000
_cell.length_c   1.000
_cell.angle_alpha   90.00
_cell.angle_beta   90.00
_cell.angle_gamma   90.00
#
_symmetry.space_group_name_H-M   'P 1'
#
loop_
_entity.id
_entity.type
_entity.pdbx_description
1 polymer ?
#
loop_
_entity_poly.entity_id
_entity_poly.type
_entity_poly.pdbx_seq_one_letter_code
_entity_poly.pdbx_strand_id
1 'polypeptide(L)'
;MDKRSLYWYFLTGIFTIQSIAVVWYQLQLASDNNQDVEKYVGLHLNYGRLGNQLFHLITGYGIARTLGRIHYLPFENARSHVLNYLKIFDEAFPELRHTYVLSTNDTNQTLIAFAGSCCAYDNPNRLLNETAEYLLLNFVYGQNPRYFDKYLSEIRDLLRFSDKVRHEGKLAMDVLQSYG
;
A
#
# COMPACT_ATOMS: atom_id res chain seq x y z
N MET A 1 37.07 -54.02 2.17
CA MET A 1 36.81 -52.65 1.67
C MET A 1 38.13 -51.90 1.75
N ASP A 2 38.63 -51.39 0.61
CA ASP A 2 39.94 -50.73 0.53
C ASP A 2 39.87 -49.32 1.17
N LYS A 3 40.81 -49.01 2.07
CA LYS A 3 40.92 -47.70 2.75
C LYS A 3 41.05 -46.55 1.74
N ARG A 4 41.65 -46.82 0.57
CA ARG A 4 41.82 -45.84 -0.51
C ARG A 4 40.48 -45.48 -1.16
N SER A 5 39.59 -46.45 -1.31
CA SER A 5 38.24 -46.25 -1.83
C SER A 5 37.37 -45.44 -0.87
N LEU A 6 37.47 -45.71 0.44
CA LEU A 6 36.75 -44.96 1.48
C LEU A 6 37.15 -43.47 1.50
N TYR A 7 38.44 -43.17 1.32
CA TYR A 7 38.97 -41.81 1.26
C TYR A 7 38.43 -41.02 0.07
N TRP A 8 38.35 -41.64 -1.12
CA TRP A 8 37.79 -41.01 -2.31
C TRP A 8 36.29 -40.71 -2.14
N TYR A 9 35.51 -41.62 -1.55
CA TYR A 9 34.10 -41.35 -1.24
C TYR A 9 33.92 -40.18 -0.26
N PHE A 10 34.78 -40.07 0.74
CA PHE A 10 34.74 -38.97 1.70
C PHE A 10 35.08 -37.62 1.04
N LEU A 11 36.10 -37.58 0.18
CA LEU A 11 36.46 -36.40 -0.62
C LEU A 11 35.34 -35.97 -1.57
N THR A 12 34.72 -36.91 -2.27
CA THR A 12 33.58 -36.60 -3.15
C THR A 12 32.36 -36.12 -2.36
N GLY A 13 32.14 -36.66 -1.15
CA GLY A 13 31.09 -36.18 -0.24
C GLY A 13 31.31 -34.73 0.20
N ILE A 14 32.54 -34.36 0.55
CA ILE A 14 32.87 -32.98 0.92
C ILE A 14 32.68 -32.03 -0.28
N PHE A 15 33.14 -32.41 -1.47
CA PHE A 15 32.99 -31.59 -2.67
C PHE A 15 31.53 -31.36 -3.05
N THR A 16 30.71 -32.41 -3.00
CA THR A 16 29.26 -32.30 -3.31
C THR A 16 28.53 -31.41 -2.32
N ILE A 17 28.84 -31.52 -1.02
CA ILE A 17 28.26 -30.64 0.01
C ILE A 17 28.68 -29.18 -0.22
N GLN A 18 29.95 -28.91 -0.54
CA GLN A 18 30.42 -27.57 -0.85
C GLN A 18 29.74 -26.99 -2.10
N SER A 19 29.59 -27.79 -3.17
CA SER A 19 28.90 -27.35 -4.38
C SER A 19 27.42 -27.01 -4.12
N ILE A 20 26.72 -27.82 -3.33
CA ILE A 20 25.33 -27.56 -2.94
C ILE A 20 25.24 -26.26 -2.10
N ALA A 21 26.15 -26.06 -1.14
CA ALA A 21 26.18 -24.86 -0.33
C ALA A 21 26.44 -23.59 -1.15
N VAL A 22 27.34 -23.66 -2.14
CA VAL A 22 27.62 -22.54 -3.05
C VAL A 22 26.40 -22.23 -3.92
N VAL A 23 25.75 -23.23 -4.51
CA VAL A 23 24.54 -23.02 -5.32
C VAL A 23 23.42 -22.42 -4.47
N TRP A 24 23.22 -22.92 -3.25
CA TRP A 24 22.20 -22.40 -2.34
C TRP A 24 22.48 -20.95 -1.94
N TYR A 25 23.73 -20.62 -1.64
CA TYR A 25 24.15 -19.25 -1.33
C TYR A 25 23.96 -18.29 -2.52
N GLN A 26 24.27 -18.72 -3.74
CA GLN A 26 24.04 -17.92 -4.95
C GLN A 26 22.55 -17.70 -5.22
N LEU A 27 21.71 -18.72 -4.98
CA LEU A 27 20.25 -18.57 -5.08
C LEU A 27 19.70 -17.60 -4.02
N GLN A 28 20.25 -17.63 -2.80
CA GLN A 28 19.88 -16.69 -1.74
C GLN A 28 20.26 -15.24 -2.11
N LEU A 29 21.47 -15.03 -2.63
CA LEU A 29 21.92 -13.70 -3.09
C LEU A 29 21.13 -13.19 -4.30
N ALA A 30 20.73 -14.07 -5.22
CA ALA A 30 19.87 -13.72 -6.34
C ALA A 30 18.44 -13.36 -5.88
N SER A 31 17.94 -14.02 -4.83
CA SER A 31 16.65 -13.68 -4.21
C SER A 31 16.70 -12.34 -3.47
N ASP A 32 17.78 -12.04 -2.75
CA ASP A 32 17.97 -10.77 -2.02
C ASP A 32 18.15 -9.59 -3.00
N ASN A 33 18.90 -9.79 -4.10
CA ASN A 33 19.02 -8.78 -5.16
C ASN A 33 17.72 -8.55 -5.94
N ASN A 34 16.76 -9.46 -5.82
CA ASN A 34 15.43 -9.35 -6.39
C ASN A 34 14.38 -8.90 -5.36
N GLN A 35 14.83 -8.28 -4.26
CA GLN A 35 13.97 -7.50 -3.39
C GLN A 35 13.53 -6.27 -4.21
N ASP A 36 12.41 -6.44 -4.92
CA ASP A 36 11.77 -5.42 -5.74
C ASP A 36 11.71 -4.14 -4.90
N VAL A 37 12.44 -3.11 -5.30
CA VAL A 37 12.49 -1.84 -4.56
C VAL A 37 11.05 -1.39 -4.38
N GLU A 38 10.64 -1.17 -3.12
CA GLU A 38 9.28 -0.75 -2.84
C GLU A 38 8.96 0.51 -3.64
N LYS A 39 7.90 0.42 -4.45
CA LYS A 39 7.47 1.50 -5.32
C LYS A 39 6.21 2.13 -4.78
N TYR A 40 6.09 3.42 -4.97
CA TYR A 40 5.06 4.26 -4.35
C TYR A 40 4.22 4.95 -5.42
N VAL A 41 2.95 5.18 -5.08
CA VAL A 41 2.04 6.00 -5.88
C VAL A 41 1.16 6.87 -4.98
N GLY A 42 0.98 8.12 -5.36
CA GLY A 42 0.26 9.12 -4.60
C GLY A 42 -0.57 10.01 -5.50
N LEU A 43 -1.52 10.70 -4.87
CA LEU A 43 -2.40 11.69 -5.48
C LEU A 43 -2.12 13.04 -4.84
N HIS A 44 -2.26 14.13 -5.61
CA HIS A 44 -2.25 15.46 -5.01
C HIS A 44 -3.30 15.58 -3.89
N LEU A 45 -2.92 16.26 -2.82
CA LEU A 45 -3.80 16.48 -1.68
C LEU A 45 -4.82 17.58 -1.97
N ASN A 46 -5.96 17.55 -1.28
CA ASN A 46 -7.02 18.55 -1.45
C ASN A 46 -7.61 19.02 -0.12
N TYR A 47 -8.33 20.15 -0.15
CA TYR A 47 -8.99 20.75 1.01
C TYR A 47 -10.44 20.25 1.22
N GLY A 48 -10.76 19.04 0.75
CA GLY A 48 -12.06 18.42 0.93
C GLY A 48 -12.40 18.14 2.40
N ARG A 49 -13.68 17.91 2.68
CA ARG A 49 -14.19 17.52 4.01
C ARG A 49 -14.01 16.02 4.26
N LEU A 50 -14.43 15.54 5.44
CA LEU A 50 -14.30 14.13 5.88
C LEU A 50 -14.58 13.10 4.77
N GLY A 51 -15.76 13.17 4.14
CA GLY A 51 -16.14 12.22 3.08
C GLY A 51 -15.22 12.28 1.84
N ASN A 52 -14.77 13.47 1.45
CA ASN A 52 -13.84 13.63 0.33
C ASN A 52 -12.46 13.08 0.67
N GLN A 53 -11.98 13.30 1.91
CA GLN A 53 -10.69 12.75 2.35
C GLN A 53 -10.73 11.23 2.42
N LEU A 54 -11.82 10.65 2.92
CA LEU A 54 -11.98 9.21 2.96
C LEU A 54 -12.02 8.62 1.54
N PHE A 55 -12.80 9.23 0.64
CA PHE A 55 -12.88 8.79 -0.76
C PHE A 55 -11.52 8.88 -1.46
N HIS A 56 -10.76 9.95 -1.20
CA HIS A 56 -9.42 10.16 -1.72
C HIS A 56 -8.45 9.06 -1.26
N LEU A 57 -8.46 8.73 0.04
CA LEU A 57 -7.65 7.62 0.59
C LEU A 57 -7.98 6.28 -0.06
N ILE A 58 -9.27 5.95 -0.17
CA ILE A 58 -9.72 4.69 -0.76
C ILE A 58 -9.39 4.61 -2.26
N THR A 59 -9.45 5.76 -2.96
CA THR A 59 -9.03 5.84 -4.36
C THR A 59 -7.54 5.61 -4.51
N GLY A 60 -6.73 6.27 -3.70
CA GLY A 60 -5.28 6.06 -3.68
C GLY A 60 -4.92 4.61 -3.35
N TYR A 61 -5.60 4.00 -2.39
CA TYR A 61 -5.48 2.58 -2.08
C TYR A 61 -5.80 1.68 -3.29
N GLY A 62 -6.94 1.90 -3.96
CA GLY A 62 -7.32 1.09 -5.12
C GLY A 62 -6.35 1.22 -6.30
N ILE A 63 -5.83 2.43 -6.55
CA ILE A 63 -4.79 2.66 -7.56
C ILE A 63 -3.50 1.94 -7.16
N ALA A 64 -3.05 2.08 -5.92
CA ALA A 64 -1.84 1.45 -5.41
C ALA A 64 -1.91 -0.08 -5.50
N ARG A 65 -3.03 -0.67 -5.07
CA ARG A 65 -3.30 -2.12 -5.20
C ARG A 65 -3.32 -2.58 -6.65
N THR A 66 -3.79 -1.75 -7.58
CA THR A 66 -3.80 -2.06 -9.01
C THR A 66 -2.38 -2.10 -9.59
N LEU A 67 -1.51 -1.21 -9.11
CA LEU A 67 -0.14 -1.07 -9.61
C LEU A 67 0.88 -1.97 -8.89
N GLY A 68 0.49 -2.67 -7.82
CA GLY A 68 1.43 -3.37 -6.95
C GLY A 68 2.38 -2.39 -6.23
N ARG A 69 1.90 -1.20 -5.91
CA ARG A 69 2.65 -0.12 -5.25
C ARG A 69 2.09 0.17 -3.87
N ILE A 70 2.87 0.88 -3.06
CA ILE A 70 2.47 1.42 -1.76
C ILE A 70 1.81 2.79 -1.99
N HIS A 71 0.64 3.02 -1.38
CA HIS A 71 -0.01 4.32 -1.42
C HIS A 71 0.75 5.30 -0.51
N TYR A 72 1.11 6.47 -1.02
CA TYR A 72 1.70 7.54 -0.20
C TYR A 72 0.93 8.85 -0.30
N LEU A 73 0.99 9.63 0.78
CA LEU A 73 0.47 11.00 0.83
C LEU A 73 1.63 11.98 0.67
N PRO A 74 1.63 12.83 -0.39
CA PRO A 74 2.76 13.71 -0.69
C PRO A 74 2.92 14.82 0.35
N PHE A 75 4.10 15.45 0.38
CA PHE A 75 4.37 16.62 1.20
C PHE A 75 3.94 17.90 0.46
N GLU A 76 2.74 18.40 0.76
CA GLU A 76 2.12 19.53 0.05
C GLU A 76 1.38 20.48 1.01
N ASN A 77 0.99 21.67 0.52
CA ASN A 77 0.33 22.71 1.31
C ASN A 77 -0.96 22.24 2.01
N ALA A 78 -1.72 21.33 1.39
CA ALA A 78 -2.96 20.80 1.97
C ALA A 78 -2.71 19.74 3.06
N ARG A 79 -1.45 19.34 3.32
CA ARG A 79 -1.13 18.24 4.21
C ARG A 79 -1.59 18.44 5.64
N SER A 80 -1.44 19.64 6.21
CA SER A 80 -1.90 19.92 7.58
C SER A 80 -3.41 19.69 7.73
N HIS A 81 -4.19 20.08 6.71
CA HIS A 81 -5.63 19.86 6.64
C HIS A 81 -5.95 18.37 6.57
N VAL A 82 -5.28 17.62 5.68
CA VAL A 82 -5.46 16.16 5.53
C VAL A 82 -5.11 15.43 6.83
N LEU A 83 -3.99 15.77 7.48
CA LEU A 83 -3.55 15.14 8.73
C LEU A 83 -4.59 15.26 9.86
N ASN A 84 -5.38 16.34 9.91
CA ASN A 84 -6.46 16.46 10.90
C ASN A 84 -7.56 15.42 10.67
N TYR A 85 -7.90 15.10 9.42
CA TYR A 85 -8.85 14.04 9.10
C TYR A 85 -8.25 12.65 9.29
N LEU A 86 -6.96 12.46 9.02
CA LEU A 86 -6.31 11.17 9.31
C LEU A 86 -6.43 10.79 10.78
N LYS A 87 -6.33 11.75 11.71
CA LYS A 87 -6.56 11.48 13.15
C LYS A 87 -7.97 10.96 13.43
N ILE A 88 -8.98 11.50 12.76
CA ILE A 88 -10.38 11.04 12.87
C ILE A 88 -10.50 9.62 12.31
N PHE A 89 -9.83 9.35 11.17
CA PHE A 89 -9.82 8.02 10.58
C PHE A 89 -9.07 6.99 11.41
N ASP A 90 -7.96 7.36 12.06
CA ASP A 90 -7.21 6.46 12.94
C ASP A 90 -8.06 6.00 14.12
N GLU A 91 -8.92 6.89 14.65
CA GLU A 91 -9.86 6.55 15.71
C GLU A 91 -11.07 5.75 15.21
N ALA A 92 -11.61 6.10 14.03
CA ALA A 92 -12.80 5.48 13.48
C ALA A 92 -12.52 4.13 12.80
N PHE A 93 -11.46 4.04 12.01
CA PHE A 93 -11.12 2.95 11.09
C PHE A 93 -9.63 2.57 11.25
N PRO A 94 -9.23 1.91 12.35
CA PRO A 94 -7.82 1.70 12.69
C PRO A 94 -7.04 0.94 11.60
N GLU A 95 -7.69 -0.01 10.91
CA GLU A 95 -7.08 -0.78 9.83
C GLU A 95 -6.70 0.08 8.61
N LEU A 96 -7.42 1.19 8.37
CA LEU A 96 -7.14 2.10 7.26
C LEU A 96 -5.75 2.73 7.38
N ARG A 97 -5.25 2.96 8.61
CA ARG A 97 -3.94 3.58 8.85
C ARG A 97 -2.80 2.80 8.20
N HIS A 98 -2.93 1.49 8.07
CA HIS A 98 -1.91 0.61 7.52
C HIS A 98 -1.84 0.63 5.98
N THR A 99 -2.75 1.36 5.33
CA THR A 99 -2.87 1.37 3.87
C THR A 99 -2.04 2.44 3.17
N TYR A 100 -1.45 3.37 3.93
CA TYR A 100 -0.68 4.48 3.36
C TYR A 100 0.54 4.86 4.21
N VAL A 101 1.50 5.50 3.55
CA VAL A 101 2.65 6.15 4.17
C VAL A 101 2.64 7.66 3.93
N LEU A 102 3.39 8.38 4.75
CA LEU A 102 3.55 9.83 4.62
C LEU A 102 4.92 10.12 4.01
N SER A 103 4.97 10.80 2.86
CA SER A 103 6.25 11.15 2.25
C SER A 103 6.95 12.29 3.01
N THR A 104 8.23 12.47 2.76
CA THR A 104 9.02 13.60 3.25
C THR A 104 9.06 14.72 2.20
N ASN A 105 9.65 15.86 2.55
CA ASN A 105 9.77 17.03 1.64
C ASN A 105 10.81 16.81 0.52
N ASP A 106 11.78 15.92 0.76
CA ASP A 106 12.87 15.56 -0.14
C ASP A 106 12.54 14.37 -1.07
N THR A 107 11.31 13.84 -1.01
CA THR A 107 10.86 12.75 -1.88
C THR A 107 10.94 13.18 -3.34
N ASN A 108 11.74 12.47 -4.14
CA ASN A 108 11.86 12.72 -5.58
C ASN A 108 10.73 12.01 -6.34
N GLN A 109 9.69 12.76 -6.68
CA GLN A 109 8.45 12.25 -7.28
C GLN A 109 8.40 12.58 -8.77
N THR A 110 7.96 11.60 -9.57
CA THR A 110 7.68 11.78 -11.00
C THR A 110 6.22 12.16 -11.18
N LEU A 111 5.95 13.36 -11.69
CA LEU A 111 4.59 13.81 -11.98
C LEU A 111 4.05 13.12 -13.24
N ILE A 112 2.91 12.46 -13.11
CA ILE A 112 2.23 11.76 -14.20
C ILE A 112 0.90 12.44 -14.49
N ALA A 113 0.69 12.87 -15.74
CA ALA A 113 -0.64 13.31 -16.17
C ALA A 113 -1.62 12.16 -15.99
N PHE A 114 -2.70 12.37 -15.23
CA PHE A 114 -3.64 11.31 -14.86
C PHE A 114 -5.03 11.90 -14.68
N ALA A 115 -6.04 11.29 -15.31
CA ALA A 115 -7.45 11.72 -15.22
C ALA A 115 -7.68 13.24 -15.33
N GLY A 116 -7.99 13.74 -16.54
CA GLY A 116 -8.10 15.18 -16.82
C GLY A 116 -9.24 15.96 -16.11
N SER A 117 -9.98 15.34 -15.19
CA SER A 117 -11.00 15.99 -14.36
C SER A 117 -11.21 15.24 -13.04
N CYS A 118 -11.98 15.80 -12.10
CA CYS A 118 -12.25 15.21 -10.77
C CYS A 118 -12.71 13.76 -10.81
N CYS A 119 -13.41 13.40 -11.88
CA CYS A 119 -14.35 12.29 -11.90
C CYS A 119 -14.13 11.42 -13.14
N ALA A 120 -13.16 11.78 -13.99
CA ALA A 120 -12.74 10.97 -15.12
C ALA A 120 -12.06 9.68 -14.63
N TYR A 121 -12.34 8.59 -15.34
CA TYR A 121 -11.61 7.34 -15.17
C TYR A 121 -10.45 7.31 -16.15
N ASP A 122 -9.26 7.04 -15.63
CA ASP A 122 -8.03 6.80 -16.37
C ASP A 122 -7.47 5.46 -15.89
N ASN A 123 -7.22 4.51 -16.78
CA ASN A 123 -6.88 3.15 -16.37
C ASN A 123 -5.47 3.11 -15.73
N PRO A 124 -5.31 2.78 -14.43
CA PRO A 124 -4.01 2.75 -13.79
C PRO A 124 -3.03 1.78 -14.46
N ASN A 125 -3.53 0.68 -15.07
CA ASN A 125 -2.68 -0.36 -15.67
C ASN A 125 -1.70 0.19 -16.74
N ARG A 126 -1.97 1.35 -17.34
CA ARG A 126 -1.02 1.98 -18.27
C ARG A 126 0.31 2.36 -17.62
N LEU A 127 0.37 2.39 -16.28
CA LEU A 127 1.54 2.76 -15.48
C LEU A 127 2.29 1.54 -14.91
N LEU A 128 1.92 0.30 -15.26
CA LEU A 128 2.59 -0.91 -14.75
C LEU A 128 4.07 -0.96 -15.10
N ASN A 129 4.46 -0.40 -16.25
CA ASN A 129 5.84 -0.40 -16.73
C ASN A 129 6.63 0.85 -16.28
N GLU A 130 6.01 1.75 -15.51
CA GLU A 130 6.72 2.91 -14.98
C GLU A 130 7.79 2.47 -13.98
N THR A 131 9.02 2.94 -14.16
CA THR A 131 10.16 2.51 -13.34
C THR A 131 10.42 3.44 -12.16
N ALA A 132 9.89 4.67 -12.21
CA ALA A 132 10.06 5.64 -11.14
C ALA A 132 9.56 5.09 -9.80
N GLU A 133 10.33 5.37 -8.74
CA GLU A 133 10.05 4.93 -7.38
C GLU A 133 8.77 5.57 -6.86
N TYR A 134 8.66 6.91 -6.93
CA TYR A 134 7.48 7.66 -6.52
C TYR A 134 6.75 8.22 -7.75
N LEU A 135 5.50 7.79 -7.95
CA LEU A 135 4.60 8.38 -8.92
C LEU A 135 3.64 9.34 -8.22
N LEU A 136 3.69 10.62 -8.58
CA LEU A 136 2.69 11.60 -8.19
C LEU A 136 1.71 11.74 -9.35
N LEU A 137 0.50 11.21 -9.19
CA LEU A 137 -0.54 11.35 -10.20
C LEU A 137 -1.13 12.76 -10.11
N ASN A 138 -1.20 13.46 -11.24
CA ASN A 138 -1.80 14.79 -11.37
C ASN A 138 -3.33 14.71 -11.28
N PHE A 139 -3.83 14.22 -10.16
CA PHE A 139 -5.23 13.92 -9.91
C PHE A 139 -5.58 14.26 -8.46
N VAL A 140 -6.30 15.37 -8.28
CA VAL A 140 -6.51 16.00 -6.97
C VAL A 140 -7.70 15.41 -6.20
N TYR A 141 -8.81 15.16 -6.89
CA TYR A 141 -10.07 14.82 -6.21
C TYR A 141 -10.28 13.32 -6.03
N GLY A 142 -9.77 12.47 -6.93
CA GLY A 142 -9.94 11.03 -6.76
C GLY A 142 -11.36 10.53 -6.96
N GLN A 143 -12.34 11.32 -7.44
CA GLN A 143 -13.77 11.02 -7.28
C GLN A 143 -14.33 10.09 -8.36
N ASN A 144 -13.73 8.90 -8.55
CA ASN A 144 -14.28 7.85 -9.39
C ASN A 144 -14.20 6.47 -8.72
N PRO A 145 -15.33 5.80 -8.44
CA PRO A 145 -15.32 4.52 -7.72
C PRO A 145 -14.70 3.36 -8.51
N ARG A 146 -14.53 3.49 -9.84
CA ARG A 146 -13.88 2.46 -10.68
C ARG A 146 -12.41 2.20 -10.32
N TYR A 147 -11.79 3.08 -9.53
CA TYR A 147 -10.44 2.83 -9.03
C TYR A 147 -10.38 1.75 -7.95
N PHE A 148 -11.51 1.45 -7.31
CA PHE A 148 -11.53 0.58 -6.13
C PHE A 148 -12.71 -0.40 -6.08
N ASP A 149 -13.55 -0.44 -7.12
CA ASP A 149 -14.73 -1.32 -7.20
C ASP A 149 -14.40 -2.81 -6.99
N LYS A 150 -13.30 -3.29 -7.56
CA LYS A 150 -12.79 -4.66 -7.39
C LYS A 150 -12.28 -4.96 -5.98
N TYR A 151 -12.00 -3.93 -5.18
CA TYR A 151 -11.46 -4.05 -3.82
C TYR A 151 -12.51 -3.78 -2.74
N LEU A 152 -13.81 -3.70 -3.10
CA LEU A 152 -14.86 -3.34 -2.14
C LEU A 152 -14.95 -4.27 -0.93
N SER A 153 -14.59 -5.56 -1.07
CA SER A 153 -14.54 -6.47 0.07
C SER A 153 -13.43 -6.07 1.05
N GLU A 154 -12.19 -5.93 0.55
CA GLU A 154 -11.04 -5.48 1.35
C GLU A 154 -11.31 -4.12 1.99
N ILE A 155 -11.92 -3.19 1.25
CA ILE A 155 -12.26 -1.85 1.75
C ILE A 155 -13.28 -1.89 2.89
N ARG A 156 -14.25 -2.80 2.85
CA ARG A 156 -15.20 -2.95 3.96
C ARG A 156 -14.50 -3.41 5.23
N ASP A 157 -13.50 -4.26 5.11
CA ASP A 157 -12.69 -4.71 6.25
C ASP A 157 -11.82 -3.57 6.78
N LEU A 158 -11.18 -2.80 5.88
CA LEU A 158 -10.40 -1.61 6.23
C LEU A 158 -11.23 -0.51 6.90
N LEU A 159 -12.50 -0.38 6.51
CA LEU A 159 -13.45 0.60 7.06
C LEU A 159 -14.31 0.03 8.19
N ARG A 160 -13.88 -1.07 8.81
CA ARG A 160 -14.54 -1.56 10.02
C ARG A 160 -14.33 -0.56 11.15
N PHE A 161 -15.42 -0.12 11.74
CA PHE A 161 -15.37 0.79 12.89
C PHE A 161 -14.60 0.16 14.06
N SER A 162 -13.82 0.98 14.76
CA SER A 162 -13.18 0.59 16.01
C SER A 162 -14.21 0.18 17.07
N ASP A 163 -13.81 -0.66 18.01
CA ASP A 163 -14.71 -1.12 19.07
C ASP A 163 -15.24 0.04 19.92
N LYS A 164 -14.43 1.08 20.12
CA LYS A 164 -14.84 2.33 20.77
C LYS A 164 -16.01 2.98 20.03
N VAL A 165 -15.85 3.27 18.74
CA VAL A 165 -16.89 3.93 17.94
C VAL A 165 -18.14 3.06 17.82
N ARG A 166 -17.99 1.73 17.71
CA ARG A 166 -19.12 0.79 17.73
C ARG A 166 -19.88 0.81 19.05
N HIS A 167 -19.16 0.86 20.17
CA HIS A 167 -19.75 0.94 21.50
C HIS A 167 -20.53 2.25 21.69
N GLU A 168 -19.92 3.39 21.36
CA GLU A 168 -20.56 4.71 21.43
C GLU A 168 -21.80 4.78 20.51
N GLY A 169 -21.68 4.24 19.30
CA GLY A 169 -22.81 4.13 18.36
C GLY A 169 -23.96 3.29 18.93
N LYS A 170 -23.65 2.17 19.60
CA LYS A 170 -24.67 1.34 20.26
C LYS A 170 -25.39 2.11 21.37
N LEU A 171 -24.65 2.81 22.24
CA LEU A 171 -25.24 3.62 23.30
C LEU A 171 -26.18 4.70 22.74
N ALA A 172 -25.78 5.36 21.66
CA ALA A 172 -26.61 6.37 21.00
C ALA A 172 -27.91 5.76 20.42
N MET A 173 -27.82 4.57 19.82
CA MET A 173 -29.00 3.86 19.30
C MET A 173 -29.95 3.41 20.42
N ASP A 174 -29.42 2.90 21.53
CA ASP A 174 -30.21 2.47 22.69
C ASP A 174 -31.00 3.66 23.28
N VAL A 175 -30.37 4.85 23.31
CA VAL A 175 -31.05 6.09 23.71
C VAL A 175 -32.17 6.46 22.74
N LEU A 176 -31.92 6.40 21.43
CA LEU A 176 -32.95 6.74 20.44
C LEU A 176 -34.15 5.79 20.47
N GLN A 177 -33.92 4.52 20.78
CA GLN A 177 -34.98 3.52 20.89
C GLN A 177 -35.80 3.64 22.18
N SER A 178 -35.26 4.23 23.25
CA SER A 178 -36.03 4.46 24.49
C SER A 178 -37.01 5.63 24.40
N TYR A 179 -36.94 6.44 23.34
CA TYR A 179 -37.85 7.55 23.06
C TYR A 179 -38.93 7.23 21.99
N GLY A 180 -38.90 6.05 21.37
CA GLY A 180 -39.87 5.61 20.34
C GLY A 180 -40.84 4.57 20.88
#